data_AF-A0A0G1GMY7-F1
#
_entry.id   AF-A0A0G1GMY7-F1
#
_cell.length_a   1.000
_cell.length_b   1.000
_cell.length_c   1.000
_cell.angle_alpha   90.00
_cell.angle_beta   90.00
_cell.angle_gamma   90.00
#
_symmetry.space_group_name_H-M   'P 1'
#
loop_
_entity.id
_entity.type
_entity.pdbx_description
1 polymer ?
#
loop_
_entity_poly.entity_id
_entity_poly.type
_entity_poly.pdbx_seq_one_letter_code
_entity_poly.pdbx_strand_id
1 'polypeptide(L)'
;MGKIIGIDLGTTNSAIAVMEGGSAKIIPTAEGRNIFPSIVEPVKNLVGDVAKRQMILNASNTIHSVKRLMGQKYSGKQSQKTKEMVSYEIVENKDGSRSSPFRRTSTTLNARLPNKQGK
;
A
#
# COMPACT_ATOMS: atom_id res chain seq x y z
N MET A 1 12.49 -24.94 2.73
CA MET A 1 11.55 -24.70 1.62
C MET A 1 10.50 -23.72 2.12
N GLY A 2 10.26 -22.60 1.43
CA GLY A 2 9.30 -21.57 1.89
C GLY A 2 7.85 -22.02 1.71
N LYS A 3 6.94 -21.57 2.58
CA LYS A 3 5.49 -21.74 2.36
C LYS A 3 5.02 -20.73 1.31
N ILE A 4 4.18 -21.16 0.36
CA ILE A 4 3.46 -20.24 -0.54
C ILE A 4 2.33 -19.60 0.26
N ILE A 5 2.18 -18.29 0.13
CA ILE A 5 1.10 -17.52 0.77
C ILE A 5 0.18 -16.90 -0.29
N GLY A 6 -1.11 -16.84 0.02
CA GLY A 6 -2.08 -16.05 -0.73
C GLY A 6 -2.22 -14.68 -0.09
N ILE A 7 -2.18 -13.62 -0.90
CA ILE A 7 -2.36 -12.25 -0.42
C ILE A 7 -3.54 -11.63 -1.18
N ASP A 8 -4.61 -11.32 -0.46
CA ASP A 8 -5.66 -10.46 -0.98
C ASP A 8 -5.28 -9.01 -0.68
N LEU A 9 -4.83 -8.30 -1.70
CA LEU A 9 -4.53 -6.87 -1.62
C LEU A 9 -5.77 -6.07 -1.99
N GLY A 10 -6.71 -5.87 -1.08
CA GLY A 10 -7.92 -5.09 -1.34
C GLY A 10 -7.70 -3.58 -1.26
N THR A 11 -8.67 -2.81 -1.74
CA THR A 11 -8.61 -1.33 -1.71
C THR A 11 -8.69 -0.76 -0.29
N THR A 12 -9.50 -1.40 0.55
CA THR A 12 -9.80 -0.93 1.91
C THR A 12 -9.14 -1.81 2.97
N ASN A 13 -9.25 -3.13 2.80
CA ASN A 13 -8.66 -4.12 3.68
C ASN A 13 -7.89 -5.14 2.86
N SER A 14 -6.94 -5.79 3.51
CA SER A 14 -6.16 -6.88 2.95
C SER A 14 -6.17 -8.07 3.92
N ALA A 15 -5.88 -9.26 3.38
CA ALA A 15 -5.81 -10.51 4.12
C ALA A 15 -4.66 -11.37 3.59
N ILE A 16 -4.11 -12.24 4.44
CA ILE A 16 -3.06 -13.19 4.06
C ILE A 16 -3.49 -14.59 4.49
N ALA A 17 -3.26 -15.56 3.62
CA ALA A 17 -3.54 -16.96 3.88
C ALA A 17 -2.32 -17.84 3.57
N VAL A 18 -2.26 -19.00 4.21
CA VAL A 18 -1.28 -20.05 3.95
C VAL A 18 -1.97 -21.39 3.86
N MET A 19 -1.42 -22.30 3.05
CA MET A 19 -1.92 -23.68 2.97
C MET A 19 -1.38 -24.51 4.14
N GLU A 20 -2.27 -25.05 4.98
CA GLU A 20 -1.96 -25.95 6.08
C GLU A 20 -2.89 -27.17 6.02
N GLY A 21 -2.32 -28.38 6.02
CA GLY A 21 -3.08 -29.63 6.02
C GLY A 21 -4.06 -29.78 4.83
N GLY A 22 -3.71 -29.23 3.67
CA GLY A 22 -4.57 -29.27 2.47
C GLY A 22 -5.68 -28.20 2.45
N SER A 23 -5.76 -27.34 3.47
CA SER A 23 -6.75 -26.26 3.56
C SER A 23 -6.10 -24.88 3.66
N ALA A 24 -6.78 -23.84 3.17
CA ALA A 24 -6.30 -22.47 3.31
C ALA A 24 -6.69 -21.92 4.68
N LYS A 25 -5.71 -21.38 5.41
CA LYS A 25 -5.89 -20.77 6.72
C LYS A 25 -5.42 -19.31 6.71
N ILE A 26 -6.25 -18.40 7.24
CA ILE A 26 -5.89 -17.00 7.40
C ILE A 26 -4.78 -16.86 8.45
N ILE A 27 -3.79 -16.03 8.13
CA ILE A 27 -2.77 -15.59 9.09
C ILE A 27 -3.31 -14.35 9.80
N PRO A 28 -3.59 -14.41 11.11
CA PRO A 28 -4.05 -13.24 11.84
C PRO A 28 -2.92 -12.20 11.99
N THR A 29 -3.33 -10.95 12.11
CA THR A 29 -2.47 -9.83 12.51
C THR A 29 -1.93 -10.03 13.93
N ALA A 30 -0.93 -9.23 14.32
CA ALA A 30 -0.41 -9.23 15.69
C ALA A 30 -1.50 -8.93 16.73
N GLU A 31 -2.54 -8.19 16.35
CA GLU A 31 -3.71 -7.88 17.19
C GLU A 31 -4.83 -8.94 17.09
N GLY A 32 -4.60 -10.08 16.43
CA GLY A 32 -5.54 -11.19 16.36
C GLY A 32 -6.66 -11.06 15.32
N ARG A 33 -6.62 -10.04 14.45
CA ARG A 33 -7.63 -9.84 13.39
C ARG A 33 -7.25 -10.56 12.11
N ASN A 34 -8.26 -11.05 11.39
CA ASN A 34 -8.08 -11.77 10.11
C ASN A 34 -7.85 -10.85 8.90
N ILE A 35 -8.16 -9.56 9.03
CA ILE A 35 -7.97 -8.55 7.99
C ILE A 35 -7.31 -7.31 8.60
N PHE A 36 -6.61 -6.55 7.77
CA PHE A 36 -5.98 -5.29 8.15
C PHE A 36 -6.26 -4.18 7.13
N PRO A 37 -6.31 -2.91 7.54
CA PRO A 37 -6.51 -1.80 6.62
C PRO A 37 -5.39 -1.70 5.57
N SER A 38 -5.76 -1.47 4.32
CA SER A 38 -4.85 -1.18 3.20
C SER A 38 -4.41 0.29 3.22
N ILE A 39 -3.74 0.68 4.31
CA ILE A 39 -3.35 2.05 4.60
C ILE A 39 -1.89 2.08 5.05
N VAL A 40 -1.13 3.06 4.56
CA VAL A 40 0.28 3.25 4.89
C VAL A 40 0.59 4.72 5.20
N GLU A 41 1.54 4.96 6.09
CA GLU A 41 2.19 6.26 6.27
C GLU A 41 3.71 6.03 6.05
N PRO A 42 4.25 6.43 4.89
CA PRO A 42 5.58 6.02 4.47
C PRO A 42 6.73 6.71 5.23
N VAL A 43 6.52 7.89 5.80
CA VAL A 43 7.59 8.64 6.48
C VAL A 43 8.03 7.91 7.76
N LYS A 44 7.07 7.44 8.56
CA LYS A 44 7.32 6.68 9.80
C LYS A 44 7.25 5.16 9.58
N ASN A 45 7.09 4.69 8.34
CA ASN A 45 6.92 3.27 7.99
C ASN A 45 5.76 2.59 8.75
N LEU A 46 4.62 3.27 8.88
CA LEU A 46 3.44 2.72 9.53
C LEU A 46 2.53 2.03 8.51
N VAL A 47 1.92 0.91 8.89
CA VAL A 47 1.01 0.12 8.05
C VAL A 47 -0.22 -0.30 8.86
N GLY A 48 -1.37 -0.45 8.20
CA GLY A 48 -2.57 -1.01 8.81
C GLY A 48 -3.22 -0.05 9.80
N ASP A 49 -3.56 -0.56 10.99
CA ASP A 49 -4.28 0.22 12.00
C ASP A 49 -3.48 1.42 12.50
N VAL A 50 -2.17 1.26 12.66
CA VAL A 50 -1.32 2.33 13.17
C VAL A 50 -1.28 3.49 12.19
N ALA A 51 -1.21 3.20 10.88
CA ALA A 51 -1.35 4.20 9.83
C ALA A 51 -2.77 4.79 9.77
N LYS A 52 -3.82 3.95 9.93
CA LYS A 52 -5.21 4.43 9.96
C LYS A 52 -5.47 5.48 11.03
N ARG A 53 -4.83 5.35 12.21
CA ARG A 53 -4.92 6.35 13.30
C ARG A 53 -4.28 7.70 12.90
N GLN A 54 -3.34 7.71 11.96
CA GLN A 54 -2.72 8.95 11.47
C GLN A 54 -3.60 9.69 10.46
N MET A 55 -4.68 9.10 9.93
CA MET A 55 -5.52 9.77 8.92
C MET A 55 -6.11 11.11 9.38
N ILE A 56 -6.34 11.29 10.69
CA ILE A 56 -6.87 12.54 11.24
C ILE A 56 -5.74 13.57 11.45
N LEU A 57 -4.61 13.12 11.98
CA LEU A 57 -3.51 14.01 12.39
C LEU A 57 -2.51 14.33 11.26
N ASN A 58 -2.41 13.44 10.27
CA ASN A 58 -1.43 13.48 9.19
C ASN A 58 -2.06 12.99 7.88
N ALA A 59 -3.23 13.53 7.54
CA ALA A 59 -4.05 13.09 6.41
C ALA A 59 -3.32 13.15 5.06
N SER A 60 -2.53 14.20 4.84
CA SER A 60 -1.81 14.43 3.58
C SER A 60 -0.69 13.42 3.30
N ASN A 61 -0.13 12.80 4.34
CA ASN A 61 0.91 11.76 4.21
C ASN A 61 0.37 10.35 4.47
N THR A 62 -0.91 10.21 4.83
CA THR A 62 -1.52 8.90 5.08
C THR A 62 -2.22 8.41 3.82
N ILE A 63 -1.68 7.36 3.22
CA ILE A 63 -2.08 6.89 1.90
C ILE A 63 -3.06 5.71 2.03
N HIS A 64 -4.21 5.81 1.39
CA HIS A 64 -5.26 4.79 1.34
C HIS A 64 -5.89 4.72 -0.06
N SER A 65 -6.73 3.74 -0.36
CA SER A 65 -7.42 3.63 -1.66
C SER A 65 -6.51 3.50 -2.91
N VAL A 66 -5.20 3.23 -2.74
CA VAL A 66 -4.20 3.18 -3.82
C VAL A 66 -4.54 2.20 -4.92
N LYS A 67 -5.21 1.08 -4.60
CA LYS A 67 -5.64 0.09 -5.59
C LYS A 67 -6.52 0.69 -6.70
N ARG A 68 -7.20 1.81 -6.44
CA ARG A 68 -7.98 2.56 -7.45
C ARG A 68 -7.11 3.33 -8.45
N LEU A 69 -5.85 3.61 -8.11
CA LEU A 69 -4.89 4.33 -8.94
C LEU A 69 -3.99 3.39 -9.73
N MET A 70 -3.82 2.15 -9.25
CA MET A 70 -2.98 1.16 -9.92
C MET A 70 -3.41 0.93 -11.37
N GLY A 71 -2.47 1.10 -12.29
CA GLY A 71 -2.70 0.95 -13.73
C GLY A 71 -3.54 2.06 -14.37
N GLN A 72 -4.02 3.05 -13.61
CA GLN A 72 -4.84 4.13 -14.14
C GLN A 72 -3.98 5.28 -14.67
N LYS A 73 -4.48 5.93 -15.73
CA LYS A 73 -3.85 7.14 -16.22
C LYS A 73 -4.12 8.33 -15.30
N TYR A 74 -3.24 9.33 -15.24
CA TYR A 74 -3.48 10.53 -14.45
C TYR A 74 -4.78 11.24 -14.84
N SER A 75 -4.99 11.45 -16.14
CA SER A 75 -6.22 12.01 -16.72
C SER A 75 -7.41 11.05 -16.75
N GLY A 76 -7.26 9.81 -16.28
CA GLY A 76 -8.32 8.81 -16.29
C GLY A 76 -9.46 9.14 -15.30
N LYS A 77 -10.70 8.82 -15.68
CA LYS A 77 -11.91 9.07 -14.86
C LYS A 77 -11.78 8.53 -13.43
N GLN A 78 -11.19 7.34 -13.27
CA GLN A 78 -11.00 6.73 -11.96
C GLN A 78 -9.98 7.48 -11.10
N SER A 79 -8.90 7.99 -11.70
CA SER A 79 -7.89 8.81 -11.00
C SER A 79 -8.48 10.14 -10.55
N GLN A 80 -9.23 10.82 -11.42
CA GLN A 80 -9.89 12.10 -11.10
C GLN A 80 -10.92 11.92 -9.98
N LYS A 81 -11.79 10.91 -10.07
CA LYS A 81 -12.72 10.57 -8.99
C LYS A 81 -11.99 10.27 -7.67
N THR A 82 -10.86 9.56 -7.74
CA THR A 82 -10.08 9.24 -6.53
C THR A 82 -9.45 10.49 -5.94
N LYS A 83 -8.99 11.44 -6.77
CA LYS A 83 -8.42 12.73 -6.35
C LYS A 83 -9.40 13.56 -5.51
N GLU A 84 -10.70 13.49 -5.81
CA GLU A 84 -11.74 14.17 -5.02
C GLU A 84 -12.02 13.51 -3.67
N MET A 85 -11.68 12.22 -3.51
CA MET A 85 -12.03 11.42 -2.33
C MET A 85 -10.89 11.27 -1.31
N VAL A 86 -9.66 11.61 -1.68
CA VAL A 86 -8.47 11.38 -0.83
C VAL A 86 -7.87 12.70 -0.36
N SER A 87 -7.24 12.68 0.82
CA SER A 87 -6.63 13.86 1.42
C SER A 87 -5.17 14.09 1.01
N TYR A 88 -4.55 13.13 0.30
CA TYR A 88 -3.18 13.21 -0.18
C TYR A 88 -3.13 13.61 -1.66
N GLU A 89 -2.01 14.18 -2.09
CA GLU A 89 -1.83 14.60 -3.48
C GLU A 89 -1.62 13.39 -4.40
N ILE A 90 -2.34 13.37 -5.53
CA ILE A 90 -2.09 12.45 -6.63
C ILE A 90 -1.36 13.22 -7.72
N VAL A 91 -0.22 12.68 -8.15
CA VAL A 91 0.64 13.26 -9.18
C VAL A 91 0.76 12.35 -10.39
N GLU A 92 1.16 12.94 -11.52
CA GLU A 92 1.49 12.22 -12.74
C GLU A 92 2.94 11.71 -12.69
N ASN A 93 3.16 10.46 -13.09
CA ASN A 93 4.51 9.89 -13.20
C ASN A 93 5.29 10.51 -14.39
N LYS A 94 6.62 10.51 -14.31
CA LYS A 94 7.52 11.05 -15.35
C LYS A 94 7.36 10.38 -16.72
N ASP A 95 6.91 9.13 -16.70
CA ASP A 95 6.52 8.31 -17.84
C ASP A 95 5.15 8.74 -18.45
N GLY A 96 4.65 9.93 -18.07
CA GLY A 96 3.65 10.72 -18.78
C GLY A 96 2.27 10.09 -18.90
N SER A 97 1.98 9.09 -18.07
CA SER A 97 0.77 8.29 -18.25
C SER A 97 0.05 7.94 -16.96
N ARG A 98 0.73 7.46 -15.90
CA ARG A 98 0.07 6.82 -14.75
C ARG A 98 -0.07 7.73 -13.53
N SER A 99 -1.17 7.61 -12.79
CA SER A 99 -1.36 8.27 -11.50
C SER A 99 -0.53 7.60 -10.39
N SER A 100 0.00 8.41 -9.47
CA SER A 100 0.74 7.92 -8.31
C SER A 100 0.45 8.79 -7.08
N PRO A 101 0.33 8.19 -5.88
CA PRO A 101 0.30 8.96 -4.62
C PRO A 101 1.68 9.55 -4.26
N PHE A 102 2.73 9.23 -5.02
CA PHE A 102 4.09 9.70 -4.77
C PHE A 102 4.75 10.18 -6.06
N ARG A 103 5.41 11.34 -6.01
CA ARG A 103 6.24 11.81 -7.11
C ARG A 103 7.52 10.98 -7.14
N ARG A 104 7.70 10.10 -8.13
CA ARG A 104 8.97 9.38 -8.32
C ARG A 104 10.11 10.38 -8.56
N THR A 105 10.74 10.84 -7.49
CA THR A 105 12.07 11.43 -7.54
C THR A 105 13.06 10.27 -7.52
N SER A 106 14.18 10.40 -8.26
CA SER A 106 15.21 9.36 -8.34
C SER A 106 15.74 8.94 -6.96
N THR A 107 15.51 9.76 -5.93
CA THR A 107 15.91 9.54 -4.54
C THR A 107 15.15 8.41 -3.84
N THR A 108 13.89 8.13 -4.18
CA THR A 108 13.12 7.06 -3.51
C THR A 108 13.45 5.64 -3.94
N LEU A 109 14.24 5.45 -5.01
CA LEU A 109 14.75 4.13 -5.39
C LEU A 109 15.90 3.65 -4.47
N ASN A 110 16.57 4.56 -3.75
CA ASN A 110 17.70 4.23 -2.89
C ASN A 110 17.35 4.06 -1.40
N ALA A 111 16.09 4.26 -1.01
CA ALA A 111 15.65 4.01 0.34
C ALA A 111 15.31 2.52 0.53
N ARG A 112 16.35 1.74 0.87
CA ARG A 112 16.31 0.38 1.45
C ARG A 112 16.08 -0.80 0.50
N LEU A 113 17.16 -1.20 -0.17
CA LEU A 113 17.65 -2.58 -0.03
C LEU A 113 18.97 -2.51 0.75
N PRO A 114 19.08 -3.05 1.97
CA PRO A 114 20.39 -3.23 2.57
C PRO A 114 21.17 -4.19 1.68
N ASN A 115 22.29 -3.71 1.15
CA ASN A 115 23.33 -4.54 0.54
C ASN A 115 23.66 -5.67 1.53
N LYS A 116 23.16 -6.89 1.26
CA LYS A 116 23.84 -8.10 1.73
C LYS A 116 24.92 -8.44 0.72
N GLN A 117 26.03 -7.72 0.81
CA GLN A 117 27.32 -8.18 0.31
C GLN A 117 28.25 -8.34 1.52
N GLY A 118 28.81 -9.55 1.67
CA GLY A 118 30.03 -9.80 2.46
C GLY A 118 29.84 -10.16 3.92
N LYS A 119 29.54 -11.43 4.21
CA LYS A 119 30.43 -12.41 4.88
C LYS A 119 29.76 -13.77 4.90
#